data_AF-A0A811NGZ4-F1
#
_entry.id   AF-A0A811NGZ4-F1
#
_cell.length_a   1.000
_cell.length_b   1.000
_cell.length_c   1.000
_cell.angle_alpha   90.00
_cell.angle_beta   90.00
_cell.angle_gamma   90.00
#
_symmetry.space_group_name_H-M   'P 1'
#
loop_
_entity.id
_entity.type
_entity.pdbx_description
1 polymer ?
#
loop_
_entity_poly.entity_id
_entity_poly.type
_entity_poly.pdbx_seq_one_letter_code
_entity_poly.pdbx_strand_id
1 'polypeptide(L)'
;MGRAKAVVLAHYNLMACNATWAPAAGETLILAMPLLHVYGFTFCLRAALAMHTLVLHTARRRFDIAAVLDAVGRFGVTCLALAPPALLAIVRTTEEDATTACMATLKAVSYGGAPIAATSLFRVSEIIVTG
;
A
#
# COMPACT_ATOMS: atom_id res chain seq x y z
N MET A 1 -18.55 17.87 17.72
CA MET A 1 -18.22 17.06 16.52
C MET A 1 -19.47 16.94 15.67
N GLY A 2 -19.36 17.15 14.35
CA GLY A 2 -20.51 17.39 13.46
C GLY A 2 -20.26 16.92 12.03
N ARG A 3 -21.18 17.25 11.10
CA ARG A 3 -21.21 16.82 9.69
C ARG A 3 -19.84 16.91 9.01
N ALA A 4 -19.54 15.91 8.18
CA ALA A 4 -18.36 15.89 7.33
C ALA A 4 -18.29 17.14 6.43
N LYS A 5 -17.10 17.70 6.27
CA LYS A 5 -16.81 18.84 5.39
C LYS A 5 -15.83 18.39 4.31
N ALA A 6 -15.99 18.90 3.09
CA ALA A 6 -15.05 18.66 2.02
C ALA A 6 -13.73 19.42 2.28
N VAL A 7 -12.62 18.82 1.86
CA VAL A 7 -11.30 19.44 1.88
C VAL A 7 -10.89 19.71 0.43
N VAL A 8 -10.61 20.98 0.11
CA VAL A 8 -10.17 21.37 -1.23
C VAL A 8 -8.65 21.23 -1.31
N LEU A 9 -8.17 20.37 -2.21
CA LEU A 9 -6.75 20.29 -2.58
C LEU A 9 -6.54 20.99 -3.92
N ALA A 10 -5.70 22.02 -3.94
CA ALA A 10 -5.22 22.62 -5.18
C ALA A 10 -4.21 21.70 -5.88
N HIS A 11 -4.11 21.82 -7.21
CA HIS A 11 -3.16 21.05 -8.02
C HIS A 11 -1.71 21.18 -7.50
N TYR A 12 -1.28 22.39 -7.15
CA TYR A 12 0.05 22.65 -6.59
C TYR A 12 0.34 21.82 -5.33
N ASN A 13 -0.59 21.78 -4.37
CA ASN A 13 -0.41 21.03 -3.12
C ASN A 13 -0.28 19.53 -3.40
N LEU A 14 -1.06 19.03 -4.36
CA LEU A 14 -1.05 17.63 -4.75
C LEU A 14 0.25 17.22 -5.45
N MET A 15 0.77 18.07 -6.34
CA MET A 15 2.06 17.87 -7.00
C MET A 15 3.21 17.94 -6.00
N ALA A 16 3.22 18.96 -5.13
CA ALA A 16 4.24 19.12 -4.10
C ALA A 16 4.30 17.92 -3.13
N CYS A 17 3.15 17.38 -2.72
CA CYS A 17 3.09 16.20 -1.86
C CYS A 17 3.59 14.91 -2.55
N ASN A 18 3.51 14.83 -3.89
CA ASN A 18 3.99 13.67 -4.64
C ASN A 18 5.45 13.81 -5.09
N ALA A 19 6.02 15.01 -5.09
CA ALA A 19 7.41 15.26 -5.44
C ALA A 19 8.42 14.75 -4.39
N THR A 20 7.96 14.39 -3.18
CA THR A 20 8.82 13.91 -2.09
C THR A 20 9.24 12.45 -2.23
N TRP A 21 8.63 11.70 -3.13
CA TRP A 21 8.97 10.30 -3.37
C TRP A 21 10.14 10.22 -4.36
N ALA A 22 11.19 9.47 -4.00
CA ALA A 22 12.29 9.24 -4.93
C ALA A 22 11.78 8.44 -6.14
N PRO A 23 12.01 8.90 -7.39
CA PRO A 23 11.61 8.16 -8.56
C PRO A 23 12.49 6.90 -8.68
N ALA A 24 11.88 5.74 -8.49
CA ALA A 24 12.45 4.47 -8.94
C ALA A 24 11.93 4.19 -10.36
N ALA A 25 12.75 3.70 -11.28
CA ALA A 25 12.25 3.32 -12.60
C ALA A 25 11.55 1.96 -12.51
N GLY A 26 10.36 1.84 -13.13
CA GLY A 26 9.74 0.54 -13.41
C GLY A 26 9.18 -0.24 -12.20
N GLU A 27 8.80 0.43 -11.11
CA GLU A 27 8.08 -0.27 -10.02
C GLU A 27 6.71 -0.79 -10.46
N THR A 28 6.32 -1.94 -9.90
CA THR A 28 4.94 -2.45 -9.94
C THR A 28 4.33 -2.23 -8.58
N LEU A 29 3.31 -1.39 -8.54
CA LEU A 29 2.64 -0.95 -7.33
C LEU A 29 1.28 -1.64 -7.22
N ILE A 30 0.87 -2.01 -6.01
CA ILE A 30 -0.51 -2.44 -5.75
C ILE A 30 -1.18 -1.48 -4.77
N LEU A 31 -2.36 -1.00 -5.16
CA LEU A 31 -3.21 -0.16 -4.33
C LEU A 31 -4.38 -0.99 -3.81
N ALA A 32 -4.36 -1.29 -2.51
CA ALA A 32 -5.44 -2.01 -1.81
C ALA A 32 -6.25 -1.08 -0.88
N MET A 33 -6.11 0.24 -1.02
CA MET A 33 -6.83 1.24 -0.25
C MET A 33 -7.80 2.05 -1.12
N PRO A 34 -8.99 2.45 -0.61
CA PRO A 34 -9.94 3.24 -1.37
C PRO A 34 -9.35 4.55 -1.92
N LEU A 35 -9.66 4.88 -3.18
CA LEU A 35 -9.25 6.14 -3.83
C LEU A 35 -9.93 7.39 -3.22
N LEU A 36 -11.04 7.21 -2.50
CA LEU A 36 -11.74 8.27 -1.79
C LEU A 36 -10.99 8.79 -0.55
N HIS A 37 -9.90 8.11 -0.15
CA HIS A 37 -9.00 8.55 0.91
C HIS A 37 -7.75 9.18 0.29
N VAL A 38 -7.28 10.31 0.84
CA VAL A 38 -6.16 11.09 0.27
C VAL A 38 -4.91 10.25 0.02
N TYR A 39 -4.58 9.32 0.93
CA TYR A 39 -3.46 8.40 0.77
C TYR A 39 -3.58 7.48 -0.46
N GLY A 40 -4.76 6.89 -0.71
CA GLY A 40 -4.95 6.05 -1.90
C GLY A 40 -4.88 6.86 -3.19
N PHE A 41 -5.42 8.08 -3.16
CA PHE A 41 -5.37 9.00 -4.28
C PHE A 41 -3.94 9.46 -4.61
N THR A 42 -3.16 9.89 -3.61
CA THR A 42 -1.76 10.30 -3.82
C THR A 42 -0.89 9.13 -4.26
N PHE A 43 -1.09 7.92 -3.71
CA PHE A 43 -0.37 6.74 -4.17
C PHE A 43 -0.65 6.41 -5.65
N CYS A 44 -1.90 6.55 -6.09
CA CYS A 44 -2.27 6.41 -7.50
C CYS A 44 -1.57 7.45 -8.40
N LEU A 45 -1.46 8.70 -7.94
CA LEU A 45 -0.77 9.75 -8.67
C LEU A 45 0.74 9.53 -8.73
N ARG A 46 1.35 9.06 -7.64
CA ARG A 46 2.76 8.63 -7.64
C ARG A 46 3.01 7.60 -8.74
N ALA A 47 2.12 6.62 -8.89
CA ALA A 47 2.22 5.62 -9.94
C ALA A 47 2.20 6.25 -11.35
N ALA A 48 1.25 7.15 -11.60
CA ALA A 48 1.10 7.81 -12.88
C ALA A 48 2.27 8.75 -13.22
N LEU A 49 2.73 9.55 -12.25
CA LEU A 49 3.80 10.54 -12.43
C LEU A 49 5.16 9.91 -12.71
N ALA A 50 5.44 8.74 -12.13
CA ALA A 50 6.69 8.02 -12.31
C ALA A 50 6.60 6.88 -13.34
N MET A 51 5.50 6.81 -14.12
CA MET A 51 5.29 5.78 -15.14
C MET A 51 5.41 4.35 -14.61
N HIS A 52 4.94 4.12 -13.39
CA HIS A 52 4.88 2.81 -12.76
C HIS A 52 3.69 1.99 -13.26
N THR A 53 3.78 0.68 -13.11
CA THR A 53 2.60 -0.19 -13.25
C THR A 53 1.78 -0.12 -11.97
N LEU A 54 0.46 0.07 -12.08
CA LEU A 54 -0.45 0.08 -10.94
C LEU A 54 -1.49 -1.04 -11.03
N VAL A 55 -1.45 -1.96 -10.07
CA VAL A 55 -2.47 -2.98 -9.84
C VAL A 55 -3.52 -2.41 -8.88
N LEU A 56 -4.74 -2.21 -9.39
CA LEU A 56 -5.86 -1.69 -8.61
C LEU A 56 -6.63 -2.84 -7.96
N HIS A 57 -6.40 -3.06 -6.66
CA HIS A 57 -7.12 -4.06 -5.89
C HIS A 57 -8.41 -3.52 -5.24
N THR A 58 -8.62 -2.20 -5.32
CA THR A 58 -9.73 -1.45 -4.72
C THR A 58 -11.11 -1.75 -5.33
N ALA A 59 -11.17 -2.45 -6.47
CA ALA A 59 -12.42 -2.82 -7.13
C ALA A 59 -13.24 -3.87 -6.34
N ARG A 60 -12.63 -4.55 -5.36
CA ARG A 60 -13.32 -5.51 -4.50
C ARG A 60 -14.04 -4.78 -3.35
N ARG A 61 -15.27 -5.22 -3.04
CA ARG A 61 -16.06 -4.66 -1.92
C ARG A 61 -15.41 -4.87 -0.54
N ARG A 62 -14.51 -5.83 -0.43
CA ARG A 62 -13.75 -6.16 0.80
C ARG A 62 -12.31 -6.44 0.45
N PHE A 63 -11.44 -6.11 1.40
CA PHE A 63 -10.04 -6.48 1.37
C PHE A 63 -9.90 -7.99 1.49
N ASP A 64 -9.12 -8.59 0.60
CA ASP A 64 -8.90 -10.04 0.49
C ASP A 64 -7.39 -10.29 0.48
N ILE A 65 -6.89 -10.83 1.58
CA ILE A 65 -5.45 -11.05 1.79
C ILE A 65 -4.90 -12.00 0.73
N ALA A 66 -5.58 -13.12 0.49
CA ALA A 66 -5.13 -14.13 -0.47
C ALA A 66 -5.04 -13.54 -1.88
N ALA A 67 -6.04 -12.75 -2.28
CA ALA A 67 -6.04 -12.11 -3.60
C ALA A 67 -4.96 -11.02 -3.72
N VAL A 68 -4.60 -10.33 -2.63
CA VAL A 68 -3.49 -9.37 -2.63
C VAL A 68 -2.15 -10.09 -2.74
N LEU A 69 -1.93 -11.16 -1.98
CA LEU A 69 -0.68 -11.92 -2.01
C LEU A 69 -0.49 -12.65 -3.35
N ASP A 70 -1.56 -13.21 -3.93
CA ASP A 70 -1.55 -13.76 -5.29
C ASP A 70 -1.14 -12.70 -6.31
N ALA A 71 -1.72 -11.50 -6.22
CA ALA A 71 -1.36 -10.39 -7.10
C ALA A 71 0.10 -9.96 -6.92
N VAL A 72 0.66 -10.02 -5.71
CA VAL A 72 2.07 -9.72 -5.46
C VAL A 72 2.97 -10.66 -6.26
N GLY A 73 2.78 -11.97 -6.11
CA GLY A 73 3.56 -12.97 -6.84
C GLY A 73 3.32 -12.90 -8.35
N ARG A 74 2.06 -12.81 -8.78
CA ARG A 74 1.65 -12.83 -10.19
C ARG A 74 2.16 -11.64 -11.00
N PHE A 75 2.18 -10.44 -10.41
CA PHE A 75 2.57 -9.21 -11.12
C PHE A 75 3.98 -8.73 -10.76
N GLY A 76 4.70 -9.44 -9.87
CA GLY A 76 6.02 -9.02 -9.39
C GLY A 76 5.96 -7.66 -8.70
N VAL A 77 5.01 -7.50 -7.78
CA VAL A 77 4.76 -6.23 -7.09
C VAL A 77 5.96 -5.87 -6.22
N THR A 78 6.50 -4.67 -6.44
CA THR A 78 7.63 -4.15 -5.67
C THR A 78 7.20 -3.27 -4.50
N CYS A 79 6.00 -2.67 -4.55
CA CYS A 79 5.50 -1.88 -3.44
C CYS A 79 3.99 -1.98 -3.24
N LEU A 80 3.59 -2.13 -1.98
CA LEU A 80 2.22 -2.36 -1.53
C LEU A 80 1.75 -1.21 -0.64
N ALA A 81 0.59 -0.63 -0.94
CA ALA A 81 -0.08 0.40 -0.14
C ALA A 81 -1.29 -0.15 0.60
N LEU A 82 -1.29 -0.03 1.94
CA LEU A 82 -2.27 -0.65 2.82
C LEU A 82 -2.81 0.28 3.91
N ALA A 83 -4.02 -0.01 4.37
CA ALA A 83 -4.51 0.54 5.63
C ALA A 83 -3.82 -0.19 6.79
N PRO A 84 -3.60 0.43 7.96
CA PRO A 84 -3.05 -0.25 9.13
C PRO A 84 -3.77 -1.56 9.49
N PRO A 85 -5.12 -1.65 9.47
CA PRO A 85 -5.80 -2.92 9.74
C PRO A 85 -5.47 -4.03 8.73
N ALA A 86 -5.29 -3.66 7.46
CA ALA A 86 -4.97 -4.60 6.38
C ALA A 86 -3.52 -5.11 6.50
N LEU A 87 -2.59 -4.21 6.84
CA LEU A 87 -1.20 -4.57 7.13
C LEU A 87 -1.08 -5.56 8.29
N LEU A 88 -1.76 -5.28 9.40
CA LEU A 88 -1.76 -6.16 10.57
C LEU A 88 -2.39 -7.52 10.27
N ALA A 89 -3.42 -7.57 9.42
CA ALA A 89 -4.06 -8.82 9.02
C ALA A 89 -3.11 -9.69 8.18
N ILE A 90 -2.39 -9.10 7.21
CA ILE A 90 -1.37 -9.81 6.41
C ILE A 90 -0.30 -10.41 7.32
N VAL A 91 0.21 -9.64 8.30
CA VAL A 91 1.22 -10.12 9.25
C VAL A 91 0.74 -11.35 10.00
N ARG A 92 -0.46 -11.31 10.56
CA ARG A 92 -1.04 -12.44 11.30
C ARG A 92 -1.16 -13.68 10.44
N THR A 93 -1.70 -13.53 9.22
CA THR A 93 -1.82 -14.66 8.28
C THR A 93 -0.46 -15.23 7.88
N THR A 94 0.56 -14.39 7.71
CA THR A 94 1.89 -14.86 7.31
C THR A 94 2.59 -15.63 8.43
N GLU A 95 2.34 -15.25 9.69
CA GLU A 95 2.85 -15.97 10.87
C GLU A 95 2.21 -17.36 11.03
N GLU A 96 0.95 -17.51 10.62
CA GLU A 96 0.19 -18.76 10.74
C GLU A 96 0.50 -19.75 9.60
N ASP A 97 0.71 -19.28 8.36
CA ASP A 97 0.74 -20.12 7.15
C ASP A 97 2.06 -20.13 6.36
N ALA A 98 3.17 -19.64 6.93
CA ALA A 98 4.52 -19.64 6.29
C ALA A 98 4.50 -19.19 4.80
N THR A 99 3.66 -18.19 4.47
CA THR A 99 3.43 -17.74 3.09
C THR A 99 4.48 -16.72 2.63
N THR A 100 5.72 -16.87 3.12
CA THR A 100 6.83 -15.94 2.88
C THR A 100 7.24 -15.90 1.41
N ALA A 101 7.11 -17.02 0.68
CA ALA A 101 7.48 -17.11 -0.73
C ALA A 101 6.68 -16.19 -1.66
N CYS A 102 5.45 -15.77 -1.27
CA CYS A 102 4.65 -14.83 -2.07
C CYS A 102 5.16 -13.38 -2.00
N MET A 103 6.08 -13.06 -1.09
CA MET A 103 6.55 -11.69 -0.85
C MET A 103 7.95 -11.38 -1.40
N ALA A 104 8.63 -12.34 -2.03
CA ALA A 104 10.03 -12.19 -2.48
C ALA A 104 10.29 -11.01 -3.44
N THR A 105 9.26 -10.46 -4.09
CA THR A 105 9.39 -9.31 -5.00
C THR A 105 9.15 -7.96 -4.31
N LEU A 106 8.57 -7.95 -3.11
CA LEU A 106 8.26 -6.74 -2.35
C LEU A 106 9.54 -6.08 -1.83
N LYS A 107 9.75 -4.83 -2.23
CA LYS A 107 10.85 -3.98 -1.75
C LYS A 107 10.39 -3.02 -0.66
N ALA A 108 9.11 -2.66 -0.65
CA ALA A 108 8.55 -1.72 0.30
C ALA A 108 7.07 -1.99 0.59
N VAL A 109 6.67 -1.81 1.85
CA VAL A 109 5.27 -1.72 2.24
C VAL A 109 5.03 -0.35 2.87
N SER A 110 4.03 0.34 2.34
CA SER A 110 3.60 1.65 2.82
C SER A 110 2.22 1.55 3.45
N TYR A 111 1.99 2.34 4.50
CA TYR A 111 0.70 2.40 5.18
C TYR A 111 0.32 3.83 5.55
N GLY A 112 -0.98 4.08 5.77
CA GLY A 112 -1.45 5.39 6.20
C GLY A 112 -2.93 5.42 6.57
N GLY A 113 -3.37 6.54 7.15
CA GLY A 113 -4.77 6.79 7.52
C GLY A 113 -5.14 6.42 8.97
N ALA A 114 -4.23 5.78 9.72
CA ALA A 114 -4.38 5.55 11.16
C ALA A 114 -3.02 5.25 11.81
N PRO A 115 -2.89 5.45 13.14
CA PRO A 115 -1.68 5.11 13.88
C PRO A 115 -1.49 3.59 13.97
N ILE A 116 -0.23 3.16 14.07
CA ILE A 116 0.17 1.78 14.35
C ILE A 116 1.23 1.79 15.46
N ALA A 117 1.23 0.77 16.32
CA ALA A 117 2.23 0.64 17.38
C ALA A 117 3.61 0.31 16.78
N ALA A 118 4.67 0.90 17.33
CA ALA A 118 6.04 0.63 16.89
C ALA A 118 6.41 -0.86 16.99
N THR A 119 5.92 -1.55 18.04
CA THR A 119 6.12 -3.00 18.20
C THR A 119 5.55 -3.79 17.03
N SER A 120 4.40 -3.40 16.49
CA SER A 120 3.82 -4.04 15.30
C SER A 120 4.63 -3.75 14.05
N LEU A 121 5.25 -2.57 13.92
CA LEU A 121 6.10 -2.23 12.78
C LEU A 121 7.39 -3.06 12.73
N PHE A 122 8.03 -3.30 13.88
CA PHE A 122 9.21 -4.17 13.94
C PHE A 122 8.86 -5.58 13.47
N ARG A 123 7.72 -6.14 13.90
CA ARG A 123 7.25 -7.45 13.43
C ARG A 123 6.96 -7.47 11.92
N VAL A 124 6.35 -6.42 11.39
CA VAL A 124 6.13 -6.25 9.93
C VAL A 124 7.44 -6.30 9.17
N SER A 125 8.49 -5.61 9.65
CA SER A 125 9.78 -5.56 8.96
C SER A 125 10.51 -6.90 8.93
N GLU A 126 10.41 -7.71 9.99
CA GLU A 126 11.02 -9.04 10.00
C GLU A 126 10.41 -9.97 8.94
N ILE A 127 9.09 -9.90 8.75
CA ILE A 127 8.38 -10.75 7.79
C ILE A 127 8.69 -10.35 6.34
N ILE A 128 8.81 -9.06 6.05
CA ILE A 128 9.04 -8.55 4.69
C ILE A 128 10.52 -8.70 4.28
N VAL A 129 11.47 -8.56 5.20
CA VAL A 129 12.92 -8.63 4.89
C VAL A 129 13.45 -10.07 4.80
N THR A 130 12.76 -11.03 5.41
CA THR A 130 13.18 -12.45 5.43
C THR A 130 12.55 -13.28 4.29
N GLY A 131 11.68 -12.68 3.47
CA GLY A 131 10.99 -13.32 2.34
C GLY A 131 11.69 -13.17 1.00
#